data_AF-W1S1U9-F1
#
_entry.id   AF-W1S1U9-F1
#
_cell.length_a   1.000
_cell.length_b   1.000
_cell.length_c   1.000
_cell.angle_alpha   90.00
_cell.angle_beta   90.00
_cell.angle_gamma   90.00
#
_symmetry.space_group_name_H-M   'P 1'
#
loop_
_entity.id
_entity.type
_entity.pdbx_description
1 polymer ?
#
loop_
_entity_poly.entity_id
_entity_poly.type
_entity_poly.pdbx_seq_one_letter_code
_entity_poly.pdbx_strand_id
1 'polypeptide(L)'
;MPEPTGMRAWPVALAVLPMLAGCGGGGAEQSDEAITASDNASRHDGKAECRTGGARAWARECQVERDGDMVTIRHPDGGFRRFRVLTDGRGLAEADGAEPVKLSIVGKQMIEVVVGDDRYYLPARIAGQRQ
;
A
#
# COMPACT_ATOMS: atom_id res chain seq x y z
N MET A 1 33.53 -42.94 64.03
CA MET A 1 34.57 -41.94 64.36
C MET A 1 35.75 -42.22 63.45
N PRO A 2 36.33 -41.25 62.71
CA PRO A 2 36.45 -39.83 63.06
C PRO A 2 35.88 -38.83 62.03
N GLU A 3 35.38 -37.71 62.55
CA GLU A 3 35.35 -36.35 61.95
C GLU A 3 36.79 -35.77 61.99
N PRO A 4 37.20 -34.70 61.24
CA PRO A 4 36.51 -33.40 61.27
C PRO A 4 36.66 -32.44 60.06
N THR A 5 35.84 -31.37 60.12
CA THR A 5 36.08 -29.96 59.69
C THR A 5 36.46 -29.68 58.23
N GLY A 6 35.84 -28.73 57.52
CA GLY A 6 35.03 -27.62 57.97
C GLY A 6 34.42 -26.85 56.79
N MET A 7 33.19 -26.43 57.01
CA MET A 7 32.60 -25.14 56.66
C MET A 7 33.45 -24.19 55.78
N ARG A 8 33.03 -24.01 54.53
CA ARG A 8 33.05 -22.68 53.91
C ARG A 8 31.64 -22.36 53.46
N ALA A 9 30.96 -21.63 54.35
CA ALA A 9 29.77 -20.89 54.04
C ALA A 9 30.11 -19.80 53.02
N TRP A 10 29.44 -19.83 51.88
CA TRP A 10 29.15 -18.59 51.15
C TRP A 10 27.73 -18.69 50.58
N PRO A 11 26.75 -18.05 51.22
CA PRO A 11 25.42 -17.89 50.65
C PRO A 11 25.43 -16.61 49.83
N VAL A 12 25.56 -16.71 48.50
CA VAL A 12 25.12 -15.66 47.60
C VAL A 12 24.26 -16.32 46.53
N ALA A 13 22.99 -16.42 46.91
CA ALA A 13 21.82 -16.26 46.07
C ALA A 13 22.08 -16.27 44.55
N LEU A 14 21.83 -17.43 43.92
CA LEU A 14 21.29 -17.43 42.56
C LEU A 14 19.96 -18.17 42.61
N ALA A 15 18.90 -17.38 42.76
CA ALA A 15 17.53 -17.80 42.58
C ALA A 15 17.34 -18.31 41.15
N VAL A 16 17.25 -19.64 40.99
CA VAL A 16 16.73 -20.24 39.76
C VAL A 16 15.22 -20.25 39.87
N LEU A 17 14.60 -19.25 39.25
CA LEU A 17 13.15 -19.17 39.05
C LEU A 17 12.83 -19.79 37.68
N PRO A 18 12.18 -20.96 37.58
CA PRO A 18 11.66 -21.43 36.30
C PRO A 18 10.31 -20.75 36.06
N MET A 19 10.28 -19.75 35.17
CA MET A 19 9.01 -19.23 34.65
C MET A 19 8.69 -19.97 33.36
N LEU A 20 7.70 -20.85 33.45
CA LEU A 20 6.97 -21.42 32.33
C LEU A 20 6.24 -20.30 31.56
N ALA A 21 6.32 -20.38 30.24
CA ALA A 21 5.28 -20.01 29.27
C ALA A 21 4.63 -18.62 29.43
N GLY A 22 5.21 -17.64 28.75
CA GLY A 22 4.56 -16.37 28.39
C GLY A 22 4.86 -16.03 26.94
N CYS A 23 3.82 -15.96 26.12
CA CYS A 23 3.84 -15.70 24.69
C CYS A 23 4.27 -14.25 24.38
N GLY A 24 5.03 -14.07 23.30
CA GLY A 24 5.14 -12.80 22.58
C GLY A 24 6.51 -12.13 22.68
N GLY A 25 7.22 -12.08 21.55
CA GLY A 25 8.41 -11.24 21.41
C GLY A 25 9.66 -12.00 20.99
N GLY A 26 9.56 -12.78 19.91
CA GLY A 26 10.75 -13.23 19.19
C GLY A 26 11.37 -12.05 18.47
N GLY A 27 12.42 -11.47 19.07
CA GLY A 27 13.42 -10.75 18.31
C GLY A 27 14.23 -11.76 17.49
N ALA A 28 14.34 -11.50 16.20
CA ALA A 28 15.40 -12.06 15.38
C ALA A 28 15.80 -11.02 14.35
N GLU A 29 16.97 -10.43 14.60
CA GLU A 29 17.83 -9.91 13.54
C GLU A 29 18.06 -11.06 12.53
N GLN A 30 17.63 -10.85 11.29
CA GLN A 30 18.01 -11.66 10.14
C GLN A 30 18.33 -10.70 9.00
N SER A 31 19.62 -10.48 8.85
CA SER A 31 20.27 -9.97 7.65
C SER A 31 20.06 -10.93 6.48
N ASP A 32 19.80 -10.34 5.31
CA ASP A 32 19.81 -10.95 3.98
C ASP A 32 18.78 -12.05 3.70
N GLU A 33 17.52 -11.63 3.52
CA GLU A 33 16.54 -12.35 2.71
C GLU A 33 16.07 -11.44 1.58
N ALA A 34 16.64 -11.70 0.39
CA ALA A 34 16.13 -11.41 -0.94
C ALA A 34 15.02 -10.35 -1.03
N ILE A 35 15.43 -9.16 -1.48
CA ILE A 35 14.56 -8.20 -2.19
C ILE A 35 14.06 -8.88 -3.48
N THR A 36 13.11 -9.82 -3.36
CA THR A 36 12.28 -10.33 -4.46
C THR A 36 10.81 -10.29 -4.07
N ALA A 37 10.44 -9.33 -3.21
CA ALA A 37 9.07 -8.81 -3.09
C ALA A 37 8.95 -7.39 -3.67
N SER A 38 10.01 -6.91 -4.32
CA SER A 38 10.06 -5.62 -5.02
C SER A 38 9.85 -5.86 -6.51
N ASP A 39 8.61 -6.10 -6.94
CA ASP A 39 8.23 -5.96 -8.36
C ASP A 39 6.70 -5.92 -8.57
N ASN A 40 5.90 -6.42 -7.61
CA ASN A 40 4.42 -6.37 -7.73
C ASN A 40 3.71 -5.48 -6.69
N ALA A 41 4.31 -5.21 -5.53
CA ALA A 41 3.69 -4.34 -4.52
C ALA A 41 3.94 -2.84 -4.80
N SER A 42 5.12 -2.48 -5.33
CA SER A 42 5.54 -1.09 -5.58
C SER A 42 5.02 -0.47 -6.88
N ARG A 43 4.04 -1.11 -7.54
CA ARG A 43 3.28 -0.50 -8.67
C ARG A 43 1.81 -0.25 -8.33
N HIS A 44 1.36 -0.62 -7.12
CA HIS A 44 0.03 -0.32 -6.60
C HIS A 44 0.11 0.34 -5.23
N ASP A 45 0.97 1.35 -5.06
CA ASP A 45 0.95 2.21 -3.86
C ASP A 45 -0.36 3.04 -3.73
N GLY A 46 -1.37 2.72 -4.56
CA GLY A 46 -2.60 3.48 -4.68
C GLY A 46 -2.36 4.91 -5.12
N LYS A 47 -1.24 5.23 -5.76
CA LYS A 47 -0.92 6.57 -6.24
C LYS A 47 -0.85 6.61 -7.76
N ALA A 48 -1.39 7.66 -8.35
CA ALA A 48 -1.36 7.92 -9.77
C ALA A 48 -0.70 9.26 -10.07
N GLU A 49 -0.08 9.34 -11.25
CA GLU A 49 0.36 10.61 -11.80
C GLU A 49 -0.87 11.41 -12.23
N CYS A 50 -0.94 12.64 -11.75
CA CYS A 50 -2.07 13.50 -12.00
C CYS A 50 -1.67 14.96 -12.12
N ARG A 51 -2.61 15.73 -12.64
CA ARG A 51 -2.53 17.16 -12.85
C ARG A 51 -3.93 17.73 -12.71
N THR A 52 -4.20 18.37 -11.57
CA THR A 52 -5.53 18.86 -11.20
C THR A 52 -5.65 20.35 -11.46
N GLY A 53 -6.87 20.84 -11.70
CA GLY A 53 -7.17 22.27 -11.81
C GLY A 53 -6.32 23.04 -12.84
N GLY A 54 -5.90 22.38 -13.93
CA GLY A 54 -5.08 23.01 -14.97
C GLY A 54 -3.62 23.26 -14.57
N ALA A 55 -3.11 22.60 -13.51
CA ALA A 55 -1.70 22.63 -13.15
C ALA A 55 -0.81 22.30 -14.38
N ARG A 56 0.43 22.78 -14.40
CA ARG A 56 1.36 22.52 -15.51
C ARG A 56 2.20 21.28 -15.30
N ALA A 57 2.61 21.04 -14.06
CA ALA A 57 3.44 19.91 -13.68
C ALA A 57 2.60 18.65 -13.43
N TRP A 58 3.15 17.50 -13.79
CA TRP A 58 2.62 16.20 -13.40
C TRP A 58 3.23 15.79 -12.08
N ALA A 59 2.42 15.26 -11.16
CA ALA A 59 2.88 14.77 -9.87
C ALA A 59 2.22 13.44 -9.52
N ARG A 60 2.99 12.51 -8.95
CA ARG A 60 2.48 11.21 -8.47
C ARG A 60 2.02 11.31 -7.03
N GLU A 61 0.96 12.07 -6.82
CA GLU A 61 0.42 12.34 -5.47
C GLU A 61 -1.07 12.05 -5.33
N CYS A 62 -1.81 11.90 -6.43
CA CYS A 62 -3.22 11.55 -6.37
C CYS A 62 -3.42 10.13 -5.87
N GLN A 63 -4.24 9.98 -4.84
CA GLN A 63 -4.58 8.69 -4.27
C GLN A 63 -5.73 8.06 -5.08
N VAL A 64 -5.56 6.83 -5.52
CA VAL A 64 -6.55 6.03 -6.24
C VAL A 64 -7.08 4.96 -5.30
N GLU A 65 -8.36 5.06 -5.01
CA GLU A 65 -9.13 4.11 -4.21
C GLU A 65 -10.12 3.38 -5.13
N ARG A 66 -10.32 2.09 -4.89
CA ARG A 66 -11.26 1.27 -5.66
C ARG A 66 -12.20 0.54 -4.71
N ASP A 67 -13.48 0.64 -5.00
CA ASP A 67 -14.57 -0.02 -4.29
C ASP A 67 -15.52 -0.66 -5.31
N GLY A 68 -15.36 -1.96 -5.55
CA GLY A 68 -16.12 -2.66 -6.59
C GLY A 68 -15.88 -2.09 -7.99
N ASP A 69 -16.95 -1.62 -8.64
CA ASP A 69 -16.93 -0.91 -9.93
C ASP A 69 -16.68 0.59 -9.79
N MET A 70 -16.52 1.11 -8.57
CA MET A 70 -16.26 2.52 -8.33
C MET A 70 -14.76 2.77 -8.11
N VAL A 71 -14.23 3.80 -8.77
CA VAL A 71 -12.86 4.28 -8.60
C VAL A 71 -12.92 5.73 -8.16
N THR A 72 -12.31 6.04 -7.02
CA THR A 72 -12.19 7.40 -6.49
C THR A 72 -10.75 7.85 -6.58
N ILE A 73 -10.49 8.98 -7.24
CA ILE A 73 -9.20 9.64 -7.25
C ILE A 73 -9.27 10.83 -6.31
N ARG A 74 -8.52 10.80 -5.20
CA ARG A 74 -8.36 11.93 -4.28
C ARG A 74 -7.16 12.77 -4.68
N HIS A 75 -7.38 14.07 -4.67
CA HIS A 75 -6.40 15.09 -4.99
C HIS A 75 -5.67 15.52 -3.71
N PRO A 76 -4.42 16.01 -3.83
CA PRO A 76 -3.66 16.54 -2.69
C PRO A 76 -4.29 17.82 -2.09
N ASP A 77 -5.10 18.54 -2.86
CA ASP A 77 -5.82 19.74 -2.44
C ASP A 77 -7.10 19.45 -1.62
N GLY A 78 -7.45 18.16 -1.44
CA GLY A 78 -8.66 17.71 -0.75
C GLY A 78 -9.86 17.47 -1.67
N GLY A 79 -9.75 17.78 -2.96
CA GLY A 79 -10.73 17.43 -3.98
C GLY A 79 -10.75 15.92 -4.28
N PHE A 80 -11.81 15.46 -4.94
CA PHE A 80 -11.85 14.09 -5.44
C PHE A 80 -12.73 13.98 -6.68
N ARG A 81 -12.45 12.96 -7.50
CA ARG A 81 -13.27 12.55 -8.64
C ARG A 81 -13.65 11.09 -8.51
N ARG A 82 -14.89 10.76 -8.87
CA ARG A 82 -15.41 9.39 -8.89
C ARG A 82 -15.70 8.95 -10.31
N PHE A 83 -15.32 7.71 -10.59
CA PHE A 83 -15.49 7.07 -11.87
C PHE A 83 -16.13 5.71 -11.67
N ARG A 84 -16.96 5.30 -12.63
CA ARG A 84 -17.46 3.94 -12.73
C ARG A 84 -16.64 3.18 -13.76
N VAL A 85 -16.17 2.00 -13.38
CA VAL A 85 -15.51 1.03 -14.25
C VAL A 85 -16.58 0.41 -15.15
N LEU A 86 -16.43 0.59 -16.46
CA LEU A 86 -17.35 0.02 -17.43
C LEU A 86 -16.83 -1.33 -17.92
N THR A 87 -17.73 -2.32 -17.96
CA THR A 87 -17.42 -3.69 -18.37
C THR A 87 -17.51 -3.92 -19.88
N ASP A 88 -17.92 -2.91 -20.64
CA ASP A 88 -18.11 -2.96 -22.10
C ASP A 88 -16.84 -2.64 -22.90
N GLY A 89 -15.69 -2.51 -22.22
CA GLY A 89 -14.40 -2.22 -22.84
C GLY A 89 -14.12 -0.72 -23.02
N ARG A 90 -15.06 0.18 -22.67
CA ARG A 90 -14.78 1.63 -22.63
C ARG A 90 -13.89 2.02 -21.44
N GLY A 91 -13.91 1.23 -20.37
CA GLY A 91 -12.96 1.29 -19.26
C GLY A 91 -13.41 2.10 -18.06
N LEU A 92 -13.59 3.41 -18.20
CA LEU A 92 -14.09 4.30 -17.13
C LEU A 92 -15.14 5.27 -17.68
N ALA A 93 -16.15 5.58 -16.88
CA ALA A 93 -17.10 6.66 -17.10
C ALA A 93 -17.19 7.53 -15.85
N GLU A 94 -17.69 8.76 -15.99
CA GLU A 94 -18.01 9.58 -14.84
C GLU A 94 -19.03 8.88 -13.93
N ALA A 95 -18.81 8.98 -12.63
CA ALA A 95 -19.89 8.75 -11.68
C ALA A 95 -20.56 10.10 -11.35
N ASP A 96 -21.85 10.06 -11.01
CA ASP A 96 -22.59 11.19 -10.45
C ASP A 96 -22.91 12.37 -11.39
N GLY A 97 -22.89 12.14 -12.71
CA GLY A 97 -23.22 13.19 -13.68
C GLY A 97 -22.18 14.32 -13.72
N ALA A 98 -20.94 14.02 -13.35
CA ALA A 98 -19.81 14.91 -13.53
C ALA A 98 -19.51 15.13 -15.03
N GLU A 99 -18.55 16.00 -15.32
CA GLU A 99 -18.14 16.25 -16.71
C GLU A 99 -17.74 14.96 -17.45
N PRO A 100 -18.00 14.88 -18.76
CA PRO A 100 -17.74 13.67 -19.53
C PRO A 100 -16.25 13.32 -19.54
N VAL A 101 -15.95 12.05 -19.24
CA VAL A 101 -14.58 11.54 -19.22
C VAL A 101 -14.09 11.24 -20.62
N LYS A 102 -12.89 11.72 -20.95
CA LYS A 102 -12.16 11.33 -22.16
C LYS A 102 -11.02 10.40 -21.77
N LEU A 103 -10.99 9.22 -22.39
CA LEU A 103 -9.95 8.22 -22.20
C LEU A 103 -9.10 8.10 -23.46
N SER A 104 -7.78 8.16 -23.29
CA SER A 104 -6.82 7.94 -24.37
C SER A 104 -5.79 6.91 -23.92
N ILE A 105 -5.49 5.92 -24.76
CA ILE A 105 -4.44 4.93 -24.43
C ILE A 105 -3.09 5.57 -24.72
N VAL A 106 -2.26 5.70 -23.68
CA VAL A 106 -0.90 6.26 -23.79
C VAL A 106 0.12 5.15 -23.54
N GLY A 107 0.56 4.50 -24.60
CA GLY A 107 1.51 3.38 -24.53
C GLY A 107 0.84 2.03 -24.25
N LYS A 108 1.62 1.05 -23.78
CA LYS A 108 1.18 -0.37 -23.75
C LYS A 108 0.25 -0.73 -22.58
N GLN A 109 0.33 0.00 -21.46
CA GLN A 109 -0.36 -0.37 -20.22
C GLN A 109 -0.88 0.83 -19.43
N MET A 110 -0.92 2.02 -20.03
CA MET A 110 -1.36 3.25 -19.37
C MET A 110 -2.47 3.93 -20.19
N ILE A 111 -3.39 4.57 -19.48
CA ILE A 111 -4.46 5.38 -20.04
C ILE A 111 -4.37 6.79 -19.45
N GLU A 112 -4.52 7.79 -20.31
CA GLU A 112 -4.77 9.17 -19.93
C GLU A 112 -6.28 9.31 -19.74
N VAL A 113 -6.66 9.80 -18.56
CA VAL A 113 -8.03 10.12 -18.20
C VAL A 113 -8.11 11.64 -18.08
N VAL A 114 -8.98 12.26 -18.87
CA VAL A 114 -9.18 13.72 -18.89
C VAL A 114 -10.62 14.04 -18.55
N VAL A 115 -10.80 14.91 -17.56
CA VAL A 115 -12.12 15.31 -17.01
C VAL A 115 -12.07 16.78 -16.67
N GLY A 116 -12.76 17.61 -17.46
CA GLY A 116 -12.57 19.06 -17.40
C GLY A 116 -11.10 19.45 -17.54
N ASP A 117 -10.58 20.16 -16.56
CA ASP A 117 -9.17 20.57 -16.48
C ASP A 117 -8.25 19.54 -15.81
N ASP A 118 -8.82 18.48 -15.25
CA ASP A 118 -8.08 17.45 -14.55
C ASP A 118 -7.59 16.37 -15.51
N ARG A 119 -6.36 15.91 -15.30
CA ARG A 119 -5.73 14.84 -16.08
C ARG A 119 -5.06 13.82 -15.18
N TYR A 120 -5.18 12.55 -15.53
CA TYR A 120 -4.64 11.42 -14.77
C TYR A 120 -4.01 10.39 -15.68
N TYR A 121 -2.88 9.83 -15.28
CA TYR A 121 -2.31 8.62 -15.87
C TYR A 121 -2.60 7.43 -14.99
N LEU A 122 -3.44 6.53 -15.49
CA LEU A 122 -3.84 5.32 -14.78
C LEU A 122 -3.35 4.08 -15.52
N PRO A 123 -2.99 2.99 -14.80
CA PRO A 123 -2.78 1.70 -15.42
C PRO A 123 -4.05 1.20 -16.11
N ALA A 124 -3.94 0.68 -17.34
CA ALA A 124 -5.06 0.14 -18.11
C ALA A 124 -5.80 -1.00 -17.38
N ARG A 125 -5.13 -1.71 -16.45
CA ARG A 125 -5.77 -2.73 -15.60
C ARG A 125 -6.89 -2.19 -14.71
N ILE A 126 -6.91 -0.89 -14.37
CA ILE A 126 -7.99 -0.29 -13.56
C ILE A 126 -9.33 -0.35 -14.30
N ALA A 127 -9.29 -0.20 -15.62
CA ALA A 127 -10.44 -0.29 -16.51
C ALA A 127 -10.90 -1.73 -16.82
N GLY A 128 -10.02 -2.72 -16.66
CA GLY A 128 -10.25 -4.08 -17.19
C GLY A 128 -10.28 -5.23 -16.18
N GLN A 129 -9.87 -5.05 -14.92
CA GLN A 129 -9.75 -6.17 -14.00
C GLN A 129 -10.97 -6.32 -13.07
N ARG A 130 -11.78 -7.35 -13.36
CA ARG A 130 -12.46 -8.16 -12.34
C ARG A 130 -11.42 -9.11 -11.74
N GLN A 131 -11.34 -9.18 -10.41
CA GLN A 131 -10.96 -10.44 -9.76
C GLN A 131 -12.20 -11.32 -9.72
#